data_AF-A0A2D6P7J5-F1
#
_entry.id   AF-A0A2D6P7J5-F1
#
_cell.length_a   1.000
_cell.length_b   1.000
_cell.length_c   1.000
_cell.angle_alpha   90.00
_cell.angle_beta   90.00
_cell.angle_gamma   90.00
#
_symmetry.space_group_name_H-M   'P 1'
#
loop_
_entity.id
_entity.type
_entity.pdbx_description
1 polymer ?
#
loop_
_entity_poly.entity_id
_entity_poly.type
_entity_poly.pdbx_seq_one_letter_code
_entity_poly.pdbx_strand_id
1 'polypeptide(L)' 'MSGDYNTHNDQQPNLTYFTTQIMKCKVQLFIAGTVFDEIVVARDYDHARKIALARNPEATVMGVTAVFD' A
#
# COMPACT_ATOMS: atom_id res chain seq x y z
N MET A 1 -24.84 -25.37 7.49
CA MET A 1 -25.27 -24.14 6.80
C MET A 1 -25.39 -23.04 7.85
N SER A 2 -24.92 -21.83 7.51
CA SER A 2 -24.94 -20.53 8.23
C SER A 2 -24.08 -20.31 9.49
N GLY A 3 -23.31 -19.21 9.48
CA GLY A 3 -22.63 -18.52 10.62
C GLY A 3 -21.36 -19.22 11.09
N ASP A 4 -20.19 -18.60 11.29
CA ASP A 4 -19.97 -17.32 11.95
C ASP A 4 -18.70 -16.63 11.41
N TYR A 5 -18.84 -15.40 10.90
CA TYR A 5 -17.70 -14.50 10.74
C TYR A 5 -17.35 -13.97 12.13
N ASN A 6 -16.39 -14.61 12.80
CA ASN A 6 -15.88 -14.16 14.09
C ASN A 6 -15.10 -12.84 13.93
N THR A 7 -15.80 -11.74 14.16
CA THR A 7 -15.25 -10.48 14.65
C THR A 7 -14.67 -10.65 16.06
N HIS A 8 -13.58 -9.93 16.36
CA HIS A 8 -12.80 -9.84 17.61
C HIS A 8 -11.55 -10.74 17.70
N ASN A 9 -10.51 -10.33 16.96
CA ASN A 9 -9.16 -10.36 17.52
C ASN A 9 -8.48 -9.02 17.20
N ASP A 10 -8.83 -8.04 18.03
CA ASP A 10 -7.99 -6.88 18.31
C ASP A 10 -6.72 -7.35 19.02
N GLN A 11 -5.81 -7.93 18.25
CA GLN A 11 -4.39 -7.93 18.57
C GLN A 11 -3.69 -7.54 17.28
N GLN A 12 -3.35 -6.25 17.19
CA GLN A 12 -2.35 -5.73 16.26
C GLN A 12 -1.22 -6.77 16.17
N PRO A 13 -1.06 -7.47 15.03
CA PRO A 13 -0.01 -8.46 14.91
C PRO A 13 1.33 -7.72 14.96
N ASN A 14 2.03 -7.91 16.09
CA ASN A 14 3.47 -7.79 16.29
C ASN A 14 4.25 -7.11 15.14
N LEU A 15 4.68 -5.86 15.39
CA LEU A 15 5.41 -4.95 14.47
C LEU A 15 6.75 -5.50 13.88
N THR A 16 7.10 -6.77 14.11
CA THR A 16 8.40 -7.35 13.76
C THR A 16 8.37 -8.28 12.55
N TYR A 17 7.19 -8.69 12.04
CA TYR A 17 7.09 -9.46 10.79
C TYR A 17 7.11 -8.58 9.52
N PHE A 18 7.18 -7.26 9.67
CA PHE A 18 7.28 -6.29 8.57
C PHE A 18 8.71 -6.03 8.07
N THR A 19 9.71 -6.78 8.55
CA THR A 19 11.14 -6.58 8.24
C THR A 19 11.69 -7.52 7.14
N THR A 20 10.84 -8.33 6.51
CA THR A 20 11.26 -9.21 5.41
C THR A 20 11.39 -8.41 4.12
N GLN A 21 12.49 -7.65 3.97
CA GLN A 21 12.99 -7.05 2.71
C GLN A 21 11.91 -6.76 1.68
N ILE A 22 11.01 -5.86 2.05
CA ILE A 22 9.84 -5.55 1.25
C ILE A 22 10.24 -4.42 0.31
N MET A 23 10.06 -4.63 -0.99
CA MET A 23 10.42 -3.66 -2.03
C MET A 23 9.72 -2.32 -1.74
N LYS A 24 10.52 -1.27 -1.52
CA LYS A 24 10.00 0.10 -1.43
C LYS A 24 9.72 0.59 -2.85
N CYS A 25 8.49 1.01 -3.08
CA CYS A 25 8.06 1.58 -4.34
C CYS A 25 7.64 3.04 -4.12
N LYS A 26 8.22 3.96 -4.89
CA LYS A 26 7.74 5.32 -5.02
C LYS A 26 6.61 5.34 -6.04
N VAL A 27 5.39 5.61 -5.60
CA VAL A 27 4.22 5.77 -6.46
C VAL A 27 3.95 7.25 -6.64
N GLN A 28 3.99 7.73 -7.87
CA GLN A 28 3.63 9.10 -8.21
C GLN A 28 2.12 9.18 -8.45
N LEU A 29 1.46 10.05 -7.71
CA LEU A 29 0.02 10.25 -7.72
C LEU A 29 -0.29 11.69 -8.15
N PHE A 30 -1.35 11.85 -8.93
CA PHE A 30 -1.89 13.15 -9.31
C PHE A 30 -3.30 13.30 -8.78
N ILE A 31 -3.55 14.37 -8.02
CA ILE A 31 -4.89 14.71 -7.52
C ILE A 31 -5.05 16.23 -7.52
N ALA A 32 -6.23 16.71 -7.94
CA ALA A 32 -6.60 18.13 -7.89
C ALA A 32 -5.54 19.11 -8.44
N GLY A 33 -4.83 18.74 -9.51
CA GLY A 33 -3.80 19.60 -10.13
C GLY A 33 -2.41 19.49 -9.50
N THR A 34 -2.22 18.65 -8.49
CA THR A 34 -0.95 18.47 -7.78
C THR A 34 -0.39 17.06 -7.99
N VAL A 35 0.91 16.98 -8.23
CA VAL A 35 1.67 15.72 -8.28
C VAL A 35 2.40 15.54 -6.96
N PHE A 36 2.28 14.38 -6.34
CA PHE A 36 3.03 14.02 -5.15
C PHE A 36 3.48 12.55 -5.21
N ASP A 37 4.55 12.25 -4.48
CA ASP A 37 5.14 10.91 -4.43
C ASP A 37 4.83 10.25 -3.08
N GLU A 38 4.32 9.02 -3.11
CA GLU A 38 4.09 8.19 -1.91
C GLU A 38 5.06 7.00 -1.89
N ILE A 39 5.76 6.79 -0.78
CA ILE A 39 6.61 5.61 -0.59
C ILE A 39 5.77 4.50 0.02
N VAL A 40 5.61 3.43 -0.74
CA VAL A 40 4.80 2.27 -0.37
C VAL A 40 5.67 1.04 -0.24
N VAL A 41 5.37 0.25 0.76
CA VAL A 41 6.03 -1.02 1.01
C VAL A 41 5.20 -2.12 0.36
N ALA A 42 5.73 -2.75 -0.70
CA ALA A 42 4.99 -3.70 -1.53
C ALA A 42 5.83 -4.90 -1.96
N ARG A 43 5.15 -5.93 -2.46
CA ARG A 43 5.78 -7.16 -2.99
C ARG A 43 6.13 -7.06 -4.48
N ASP A 44 5.39 -6.21 -5.19
CA ASP A 44 5.50 -5.96 -6.62
C ASP A 44 4.87 -4.59 -6.95
N TYR A 45 5.04 -4.13 -8.20
CA TYR A 45 4.55 -2.84 -8.66
C TYR A 45 3.01 -2.72 -8.64
N ASP A 46 2.29 -3.81 -8.93
CA ASP A 46 0.82 -3.82 -8.94
C ASP A 46 0.24 -3.72 -7.53
N HIS A 47 0.88 -4.38 -6.56
CA HIS A 47 0.54 -4.28 -5.16
C HIS A 47 0.80 -2.87 -4.64
N ALA A 48 1.92 -2.24 -5.03
CA ALA A 48 2.21 -0.84 -4.70
C ALA A 48 1.12 0.10 -5.25
N ARG A 49 0.71 -0.10 -6.51
CA ARG A 49 -0.38 0.67 -7.14
C ARG A 49 -1.70 0.53 -6.38
N LYS A 50 -2.08 -0.70 -6.02
CA LYS A 50 -3.32 -0.97 -5.28
C LYS A 50 -3.32 -0.32 -3.91
N ILE A 51 -2.22 -0.40 -3.17
CA ILE A 51 -2.10 0.24 -1.85
C ILE A 51 -2.19 1.77 -1.98
N ALA A 52 -1.47 2.36 -2.94
CA ALA A 52 -1.49 3.80 -3.18
C ALA A 52 -2.88 4.32 -3.56
N LEU A 53 -3.60 3.59 -4.44
CA LEU A 53 -4.98 3.92 -4.81
C LEU A 53 -5.97 3.69 -3.66
N ALA A 54 -5.78 2.64 -2.85
CA ALA A 54 -6.65 2.39 -1.71
C ALA A 54 -6.56 3.51 -0.65
N ARG A 55 -5.40 4.16 -0.53
CA ARG A 55 -5.18 5.32 0.35
C ARG A 55 -5.63 6.64 -0.29
N ASN A 56 -5.52 6.75 -1.61
CA ASN A 56 -5.86 7.94 -2.39
C ASN A 56 -6.83 7.56 -3.54
N PRO A 57 -8.11 7.28 -3.23
CA PRO A 57 -9.05 6.71 -4.20
C PRO A 57 -9.37 7.64 -5.39
N GLU A 58 -9.32 8.96 -5.17
CA GLU A 58 -9.55 9.97 -6.20
C GLU A 58 -8.28 10.35 -6.98
N ALA A 59 -7.12 9.78 -6.61
CA ALA A 59 -5.86 10.08 -7.26
C ALA A 59 -5.62 9.19 -8.48
N THR A 60 -4.95 9.75 -9.49
CA THR A 60 -4.49 8.99 -10.65
C THR A 60 -3.03 8.61 -10.48
N VAL A 61 -2.73 7.32 -10.57
CA VAL A 61 -1.34 6.83 -10.55
C VAL A 61 -0.67 7.17 -11.88
N MET A 62 0.37 8.00 -11.80
CA MET A 62 1.19 8.41 -12.94
C MET A 62 2.33 7.43 -13.20
N GLY A 63 2.90 6.85 -12.15
CA GLY A 63 4.02 5.90 -12.28
C GLY A 63 4.36 5.22 -10.96
N VAL A 64 5.00 4.06 -11.07
CA VAL A 64 5.52 3.31 -9.91
C VAL A 64 6.99 3.00 -10.20
N THR A 65 7.87 3.41 -9.30
CA THR A 65 9.32 3.20 -9.43
C THR A 65 9.85 2.48 -8.18
N ALA A 66 10.69 1.48 -8.37
CA ALA A 66 11.40 0.84 -7.26
C ALA A 66 12.43 1.82 -6.66
N VAL A 67 12.47 1.91 -5.33
CA VAL A 67 13.50 2.64 -4.60
C VAL A 67 14.40 1.62 -3.94
N PHE A 68 15.66 1.62 -4.35
CA PHE A 68 16.74 0.84 -3.74
C PHE A 68 17.54 1.82 -2.87
N ASP A 69 17.56 1.58 -1.57
CA ASP A 69 18.28 2.37 -0.55
C ASP A 69 19.56 1.61 -0.18
#